data_AF-A0A528BBY1-F1
#
_entry.id   AF-A0A528BBY1-F1
#
_cell.length_a   1.000
_cell.length_b   1.000
_cell.length_c   1.000
_cell.angle_alpha   90.00
_cell.angle_beta   90.00
_cell.angle_gamma   90.00
#
_symmetry.space_group_name_H-M   'P 1'
#
loop_
_entity.id
_entity.type
_entity.pdbx_description
1 polymer ?
#
loop_
_entity_poly.entity_id
_entity_poly.type
_entity_poly.pdbx_seq_one_letter_code
_entity_poly.pdbx_strand_id
1 'polypeptide(L)'
;CLEQARRWKLIPDNPARDAKPPSPNKSKARAFTSDEIGRILHAVRSAKENGKETYPDLDLVVMVLLSSGLRRSELLGLALDAVDFEAGTITVKRSVVYDLDRKPLLRDNIVKSDDSYRIVTLDAAVMDRLRARKAWIAEQKLAWGKSYFDGPPLVFPGPGGFPYDPHSMTLRLRQVLRQAKVNGQPAHGH
;
A
#
# COMPACT_ATOMS: atom_id res chain seq x y z
N CYS A 1 -4.38 -19.35 -21.15
CA CYS A 1 -4.84 -20.69 -21.57
C CYS A 1 -4.92 -20.88 -23.10
N LEU A 2 -3.89 -20.50 -23.88
CA LEU A 2 -3.80 -20.84 -25.32
C LEU A 2 -2.45 -21.51 -25.66
N GLU A 3 -1.37 -21.16 -24.96
CA GLU A 3 -0.10 -21.92 -24.99
C GLU A 3 -0.23 -23.36 -24.46
N GLN A 4 -1.18 -23.60 -23.56
CA GLN A 4 -1.46 -24.95 -23.02
C GLN A 4 -2.00 -25.89 -24.12
N ALA A 5 -2.85 -25.38 -25.02
CA ALA A 5 -3.48 -26.17 -26.10
C ALA A 5 -2.49 -26.54 -27.22
N ARG A 6 -1.45 -25.71 -27.43
CA ARG A 6 -0.36 -25.99 -28.37
C ARG A 6 0.57 -27.09 -27.84
N ARG A 7 0.87 -27.11 -26.54
CA ARG A 7 1.63 -28.22 -25.91
C ARG A 7 0.91 -29.56 -26.01
N TRP A 8 -0.42 -29.55 -26.08
CA TRP A 8 -1.25 -30.75 -26.24
C TRP A 8 -1.50 -31.15 -27.71
N LYS A 9 -0.82 -30.52 -28.69
CA LYS A 9 -0.92 -30.81 -30.14
C LYS A 9 -2.35 -30.78 -30.72
N LEU A 10 -3.26 -30.02 -30.13
CA LEU A 10 -4.66 -29.96 -30.57
C LEU A 10 -4.91 -29.00 -31.75
N ILE A 11 -3.92 -28.18 -32.15
CA ILE A 11 -4.02 -27.24 -33.28
C ILE A 11 -2.65 -27.06 -33.94
N PRO A 12 -2.53 -27.09 -35.29
CA PRO A 12 -1.22 -27.06 -35.95
C PRO A 12 -0.49 -25.70 -35.89
N ASP A 13 -1.19 -24.58 -35.72
CA ASP A 13 -0.54 -23.27 -35.61
C ASP A 13 -1.34 -22.26 -34.76
N ASN A 14 -0.65 -21.28 -34.16
CA ASN A 14 -1.23 -20.26 -33.28
C ASN A 14 -1.48 -18.95 -34.06
N PRO A 15 -2.74 -18.59 -34.38
CA PRO A 15 -3.07 -17.39 -35.17
C PRO A 15 -2.85 -16.06 -34.44
N ALA A 16 -2.39 -16.05 -33.19
CA ALA A 16 -2.07 -14.84 -32.43
C ALA A 16 -0.61 -14.37 -32.57
N ARG A 17 0.21 -15.02 -33.40
CA ARG A 17 1.66 -14.77 -33.51
C ARG A 17 2.00 -13.37 -34.05
N ASP A 18 1.11 -12.77 -34.84
CA ASP A 18 1.33 -11.47 -35.51
C ASP A 18 0.56 -10.30 -34.88
N ALA A 19 -0.15 -10.52 -33.78
CA ALA A 19 -0.74 -9.43 -33.02
C ALA A 19 0.34 -8.79 -32.14
N LYS A 20 0.85 -7.61 -32.52
CA LYS A 20 1.55 -6.72 -31.58
C LYS A 20 0.50 -6.09 -30.66
N PRO A 21 0.37 -6.50 -29.39
CA PRO A 21 -0.44 -5.75 -28.44
C PRO A 21 0.13 -4.33 -28.32
N PRO A 22 -0.70 -3.27 -28.30
CA PRO A 22 -0.20 -1.93 -28.04
C PRO A 22 0.49 -1.97 -26.68
N SER A 23 1.81 -1.75 -26.67
CA SER A 23 2.54 -1.64 -25.41
C SER A 23 1.97 -0.44 -24.67
N PRO A 24 1.35 -0.60 -23.48
CA PRO A 24 1.00 0.54 -22.68
C PRO A 24 2.30 1.30 -22.43
N ASN A 25 2.34 2.57 -22.84
CA ASN A 25 3.48 3.43 -22.60
C ASN A 25 3.64 3.51 -21.07
N LYS A 26 4.52 2.68 -20.49
CA LYS A 26 4.76 2.64 -19.05
C LYS A 26 5.52 3.91 -18.72
N SER A 27 4.78 4.98 -18.43
CA SER A 27 5.32 6.19 -17.84
C SER A 27 6.13 5.78 -16.60
N LYS A 28 7.45 5.98 -16.65
CA LYS A 28 8.32 5.78 -15.48
C LYS A 28 7.82 6.71 -14.38
N ALA A 29 7.61 6.18 -13.18
CA ALA A 29 7.12 6.97 -12.05
C ALA A 29 8.08 8.15 -11.80
N ARG A 30 7.56 9.37 -11.94
CA ARG A 30 8.29 10.62 -11.67
C ARG A 30 8.42 10.81 -10.16
N ALA A 31 9.63 11.10 -9.68
CA ALA A 31 9.83 11.52 -8.30
C ALA A 31 9.21 12.91 -8.05
N PHE A 32 8.61 13.11 -6.88
CA PHE A 32 8.09 14.42 -6.48
C PHE A 32 9.22 15.34 -6.04
N THR A 33 9.11 16.63 -6.36
CA THR A 33 10.03 17.65 -5.84
C THR A 33 9.73 17.97 -4.36
N SER A 34 10.66 18.61 -3.66
CA SER A 34 10.45 19.03 -2.27
C SER A 34 9.21 19.93 -2.11
N ASP A 35 8.97 20.85 -3.05
CA ASP A 35 7.78 21.72 -3.06
C ASP A 35 6.48 20.93 -3.27
N GLU A 36 6.52 19.88 -4.09
CA GLU A 36 5.38 18.99 -4.31
C GLU A 36 5.08 18.16 -3.06
N ILE A 37 6.12 17.62 -2.42
CA ILE A 37 6.00 16.91 -1.14
C ILE A 37 5.40 17.83 -0.07
N GLY A 38 5.89 19.08 0.04
CA GLY A 38 5.34 20.08 0.96
C GLY A 38 3.85 20.34 0.72
N ARG A 39 3.44 20.52 -0.54
CA ARG A 39 2.01 20.70 -0.89
C ARG A 39 1.16 19.47 -0.60
N ILE A 40 1.68 18.27 -0.84
CA ILE A 40 0.99 17.01 -0.53
C ILE A 40 0.77 16.89 0.98
N LEU A 41 1.81 17.10 1.79
CA LEU A 41 1.74 17.04 3.25
C LEU A 41 0.81 18.11 3.81
N HIS A 42 0.82 19.32 3.24
CA HIS A 42 -0.13 20.37 3.60
C HIS A 42 -1.58 19.98 3.27
N ALA A 43 -1.84 19.42 2.08
CA ALA A 43 -3.19 19.03 1.67
C ALA A 43 -3.82 17.98 2.59
N VAL A 44 -3.06 16.94 2.99
CA VAL A 44 -3.57 15.92 3.92
C VAL A 44 -3.79 16.46 5.32
N ARG A 45 -2.87 17.30 5.82
CA ARG A 45 -2.99 17.94 7.14
C ARG A 45 -4.21 18.85 7.20
N SER A 46 -4.38 19.71 6.20
CA SER A 46 -5.52 20.62 6.11
C SER A 46 -6.84 19.85 5.96
N ALA A 47 -6.89 18.73 5.23
CA ALA A 47 -8.08 17.89 5.16
C ALA A 47 -8.47 17.33 6.54
N LYS A 48 -7.48 16.89 7.33
CA LYS A 48 -7.68 16.39 8.70
C LYS A 48 -8.16 17.48 9.65
N GLU A 49 -7.50 18.64 9.67
CA GLU A 49 -7.86 19.78 10.52
C GLU A 49 -9.28 20.31 10.23
N ASN A 50 -9.70 20.26 8.97
CA ASN A 50 -11.04 20.70 8.56
C ASN A 50 -12.12 19.60 8.68
N GLY A 51 -11.82 18.44 9.26
CA GLY A 51 -12.77 17.33 9.38
C GLY A 51 -13.21 16.71 8.04
N LYS A 52 -12.46 16.97 6.96
CA LYS A 52 -12.72 16.48 5.59
C LYS A 52 -11.85 15.28 5.23
N GLU A 53 -11.28 14.62 6.24
CA GLU A 53 -10.44 13.45 6.03
C GLU A 53 -11.29 12.30 5.48
N THR A 54 -10.92 11.81 4.30
CA THR A 54 -11.68 10.71 3.67
C THR A 54 -11.32 9.36 4.28
N TYR A 55 -10.17 9.25 4.95
CA TYR A 55 -9.58 8.02 5.47
C TYR A 55 -8.82 8.30 6.76
N PRO A 56 -9.07 7.57 7.87
CA PRO A 56 -8.41 7.85 9.14
C PRO A 56 -6.88 7.85 9.05
N ASP A 57 -6.25 8.94 9.47
CA ASP A 57 -4.79 9.13 9.44
C ASP A 57 -4.18 9.01 8.04
N LEU A 58 -4.86 9.54 7.02
CA LEU A 58 -4.34 9.61 5.65
C LEU A 58 -3.02 10.39 5.58
N ASP A 59 -2.85 11.36 6.49
CA ASP A 59 -1.62 12.09 6.68
C ASP A 59 -0.46 11.17 7.12
N LEU A 60 -0.69 10.20 8.02
CA LEU A 60 0.32 9.21 8.41
C LEU A 60 0.65 8.26 7.26
N VAL A 61 -0.37 7.82 6.52
CA VAL A 61 -0.19 6.99 5.32
C VAL A 61 0.76 7.68 4.33
N VAL A 62 0.53 8.97 4.08
CA VAL A 62 1.38 9.76 3.17
C VAL A 62 2.78 9.96 3.74
N MET A 63 2.93 10.27 5.03
CA MET A 63 4.25 10.40 5.67
C MET A 63 5.06 9.10 5.56
N VAL A 64 4.45 7.95 5.85
CA VAL A 64 5.14 6.66 5.73
C VAL A 64 5.48 6.36 4.28
N LEU A 65 4.58 6.56 3.32
CA LEU A 65 4.88 6.33 1.90
C LEU A 65 6.05 7.17 1.40
N LEU A 66 6.08 8.46 1.75
CA LEU A 66 7.11 9.39 1.29
C LEU A 66 8.46 9.15 1.96
N SER A 67 8.49 8.78 3.24
CA SER A 67 9.73 8.51 3.99
C SER A 67 10.31 7.12 3.68
N SER A 68 9.45 6.11 3.47
CA SER A 68 9.91 4.72 3.35
C SER A 68 10.10 4.24 1.90
N GLY A 69 9.39 4.85 0.94
CA GLY A 69 9.32 4.38 -0.43
C GLY A 69 8.60 3.04 -0.59
N LEU A 70 7.80 2.61 0.40
CA LEU A 70 7.00 1.39 0.29
C LEU A 70 6.05 1.46 -0.90
N ARG A 71 5.84 0.30 -1.55
CA ARG A 71 4.75 0.14 -2.49
C ARG A 71 3.44 0.17 -1.71
N ARG A 72 2.38 0.71 -2.32
CA ARG A 72 1.03 0.76 -1.72
C ARG A 72 0.58 -0.57 -1.10
N SER A 73 0.79 -1.70 -1.78
CA SER A 73 0.42 -3.02 -1.25
C SER A 73 1.21 -3.41 -0.01
N GLU A 74 2.49 -3.02 0.07
CA GLU A 74 3.36 -3.27 1.23
C GLU A 74 2.96 -2.39 2.40
N LEU A 75 2.65 -1.11 2.16
CA LEU A 75 2.09 -0.21 3.18
C LEU A 75 0.82 -0.79 3.80
N LEU A 76 -0.13 -1.24 2.97
CA LEU A 76 -1.38 -1.83 3.45
C LEU A 76 -1.18 -3.18 4.14
N GLY A 77 -0.06 -3.86 3.85
CA GLY A 77 0.34 -5.10 4.52
C GLY A 77 1.22 -4.88 5.75
N LEU A 78 1.59 -3.63 6.07
CA LEU A 78 2.43 -3.31 7.21
C LEU A 78 1.66 -3.61 8.51
N ALA A 79 2.24 -4.49 9.32
CA ALA A 79 1.69 -4.90 10.61
C ALA A 79 2.63 -4.53 11.74
N LEU A 80 2.10 -4.49 12.97
CA LEU A 80 2.85 -4.08 14.16
C LEU A 80 4.06 -5.00 14.45
N ASP A 81 4.02 -6.26 14.02
CA ASP A 81 5.14 -7.21 14.12
C ASP A 81 6.30 -6.90 13.17
N ALA A 82 6.13 -5.93 12.28
CA ALA A 82 7.12 -5.48 11.32
C ALA A 82 7.67 -4.08 11.66
N VAL A 83 7.26 -3.49 12.78
CA VAL A 83 7.71 -2.18 13.25
C VAL A 83 8.61 -2.37 14.48
N ASP A 84 9.88 -1.98 14.36
CA ASP A 84 10.79 -1.87 15.49
C ASP A 84 10.73 -0.45 16.05
N PHE A 85 10.04 -0.30 17.19
CA PHE A 85 9.83 0.98 17.85
C PHE A 85 11.07 1.54 18.55
N GLU A 86 12.04 0.68 18.87
CA GLU A 86 13.29 1.09 19.53
C GLU A 86 14.32 1.51 18.48
N ALA A 87 14.48 0.71 17.43
CA ALA A 87 15.39 1.03 16.33
C ALA A 87 14.84 2.11 15.38
N GLY A 88 13.54 2.43 15.45
CA GLY A 88 12.91 3.38 14.55
C GLY A 88 12.81 2.87 13.11
N THR A 89 12.58 1.56 12.93
CA THR A 89 12.61 0.94 11.60
C THR A 89 11.36 0.13 11.30
N ILE A 90 11.10 -0.09 10.00
CA ILE A 90 10.08 -1.01 9.51
C ILE A 90 10.69 -2.05 8.57
N THR A 91 10.15 -3.26 8.58
CA THR A 91 10.56 -4.36 7.70
C THR A 91 9.44 -4.73 6.73
N VAL A 92 9.75 -4.93 5.45
CA VAL A 92 8.74 -5.26 4.43
C VAL A 92 8.36 -6.75 4.46
N LYS A 93 7.54 -7.17 5.42
CA LYS A 93 7.18 -8.60 5.57
C LYS A 93 6.06 -9.07 4.64
N ARG A 94 5.10 -8.20 4.31
CA ARG A 94 3.82 -8.59 3.68
C ARG A 94 3.36 -7.61 2.62
N SER A 95 2.45 -8.06 1.78
CA SER A 95 1.72 -7.21 0.83
C SER A 95 0.24 -7.59 0.78
N VAL A 96 -0.64 -6.61 0.58
CA VAL A 96 -2.05 -6.86 0.26
C VAL A 96 -2.19 -7.19 -1.22
N VAL A 97 -2.78 -8.34 -1.50
CA VAL A 97 -3.14 -8.82 -2.84
C VAL A 97 -4.63 -9.14 -2.90
N TYR A 98 -5.12 -9.55 -4.07
CA TYR A 98 -6.50 -9.98 -4.25
C TYR A 98 -6.58 -11.50 -4.32
N ASP A 99 -7.63 -12.08 -3.72
CA ASP A 99 -8.00 -13.49 -3.97
C ASP A 99 -8.72 -13.63 -5.33
N LEU A 100 -9.18 -14.84 -5.61
CA LEU A 100 -9.96 -15.16 -6.82
C LEU A 100 -11.28 -14.37 -6.89
N ASP A 101 -11.85 -13.99 -5.74
CA ASP A 101 -13.09 -13.21 -5.61
C ASP A 101 -12.84 -11.69 -5.58
N ARG A 102 -11.59 -11.24 -5.81
CA ARG A 102 -11.15 -9.84 -5.71
C ARG A 102 -11.28 -9.22 -4.31
N LYS A 103 -11.26 -10.02 -3.26
CA LYS A 103 -11.18 -9.53 -1.87
C LYS A 103 -9.72 -9.34 -1.46
N PRO A 104 -9.42 -8.28 -0.69
CA PRO A 104 -8.06 -8.04 -0.22
C PRO A 104 -7.62 -9.10 0.80
N LEU A 105 -6.43 -9.67 0.62
CA LEU A 105 -5.80 -10.63 1.53
C LEU A 105 -4.32 -10.32 1.74
N LEU A 106 -3.78 -10.73 2.88
CA LEU A 106 -2.35 -10.62 3.17
C LEU A 106 -1.57 -11.76 2.56
N ARG A 107 -0.50 -11.43 1.85
CA ARG A 107 0.49 -12.37 1.33
C ARG A 107 1.85 -12.05 1.94
N ASP A 108 2.48 -13.04 2.54
CA ASP A 108 3.87 -12.92 2.98
C ASP A 108 4.81 -12.76 1.77
N ASN A 109 5.73 -11.81 1.86
CA ASN A 109 6.66 -11.48 0.78
C ASN A 109 7.91 -12.39 0.75
N ILE A 110 8.02 -13.29 1.72
CA ILE A 110 9.16 -14.17 2.00
C ILE A 110 9.59 -15.02 0.77
N VAL A 111 8.68 -15.24 -0.18
CA VAL A 111 8.90 -16.15 -1.32
C VAL A 111 9.70 -15.51 -2.47
N LYS A 112 10.15 -14.24 -2.38
CA LYS A 112 10.83 -13.54 -3.49
C LYS A 112 12.12 -12.82 -3.06
N SER A 113 13.22 -13.57 -2.96
CA SER A 113 14.64 -13.13 -2.84
C SER A 113 15.00 -12.21 -1.65
N ASP A 114 16.29 -12.11 -1.34
CA ASP A 114 16.86 -11.26 -0.28
C ASP A 114 16.40 -9.78 -0.34
N ASP A 115 16.06 -9.28 -1.53
CA ASP A 115 15.51 -7.92 -1.73
C ASP A 115 14.16 -7.69 -1.03
N SER A 116 13.41 -8.75 -0.69
CA SER A 116 12.12 -8.63 -0.01
C SER A 116 12.24 -8.21 1.46
N TYR A 117 13.39 -8.43 2.10
CA TYR A 117 13.64 -8.12 3.51
C TYR A 117 14.35 -6.78 3.70
N ARG A 118 13.90 -5.74 2.99
CA ARG A 118 14.41 -4.39 3.19
C ARG A 118 13.94 -3.84 4.55
N ILE A 119 14.90 -3.38 5.34
CA ILE A 119 14.66 -2.55 6.54
C ILE A 119 14.69 -1.09 6.12
N VAL A 120 13.74 -0.29 6.62
CA VAL A 120 13.64 1.13 6.33
C VAL A 120 13.55 1.93 7.62
N THR A 121 14.46 2.87 7.81
CA THR A 121 14.43 3.81 8.93
C THR A 121 13.35 4.87 8.71
N LEU A 122 12.62 5.20 9.77
CA LEU A 122 11.61 6.26 9.78
C LEU A 122 12.02 7.38 10.73
N ASP A 123 11.60 8.60 10.42
CA ASP A 123 11.84 9.75 11.29
C ASP A 123 11.11 9.60 12.63
N ALA A 124 11.68 10.17 13.69
CA ALA A 124 11.12 10.11 15.05
C ALA A 124 9.66 10.58 15.12
N ALA A 125 9.31 11.64 14.38
CA ALA A 125 7.95 12.15 14.31
C ALA A 125 6.95 11.13 13.70
N VAL A 126 7.41 10.30 12.75
CA VAL A 126 6.59 9.22 12.18
C VAL A 126 6.45 8.09 13.21
N MET A 127 7.53 7.75 13.91
CA MET A 127 7.53 6.73 14.95
C MET A 127 6.59 7.06 16.11
N ASP A 128 6.55 8.32 16.56
CA ASP A 128 5.62 8.75 17.61
C ASP A 128 4.16 8.59 17.19
N ARG A 129 3.85 8.91 15.94
CA ARG A 129 2.53 8.68 15.38
C ARG A 129 2.19 7.20 15.25
N LEU A 130 3.16 6.35 14.91
CA LEU A 130 2.98 4.90 14.91
C LEU A 130 2.75 4.35 16.33
N ARG A 131 3.35 4.93 17.38
CA ARG A 131 3.07 4.56 18.78
C ARG A 131 1.63 4.90 19.18
N ALA A 132 1.16 6.10 18.85
CA ALA A 132 -0.25 6.47 19.05
C ALA A 132 -1.19 5.54 18.27
N ARG A 133 -0.81 5.18 17.04
CA ARG A 133 -1.55 4.23 16.21
C ARG A 133 -1.61 2.83 16.83
N LYS A 134 -0.51 2.34 17.42
CA LYS A 134 -0.46 1.07 18.14
C LYS A 134 -1.45 1.03 19.31
N ALA A 135 -1.55 2.11 20.08
CA ALA A 135 -2.53 2.23 21.16
C ALA A 135 -3.96 2.17 20.63
N TRP A 136 -4.27 2.95 19.59
CA TRP A 136 -5.57 2.93 18.93
C TRP A 136 -5.95 1.54 18.38
N ILE A 137 -5.00 0.81 17.79
CA ILE A 137 -5.23 -0.56 17.31
C ILE A 137 -5.63 -1.48 18.48
N ALA A 138 -4.97 -1.36 19.64
CA ALA A 138 -5.30 -2.16 20.81
C ALA A 138 -6.74 -1.90 21.30
N GLU A 139 -7.16 -0.64 21.31
CA GLU A 139 -8.55 -0.25 21.63
C GLU A 139 -9.55 -0.84 20.63
N GLN A 140 -9.25 -0.78 19.33
CA GLN A 140 -10.09 -1.39 18.30
C GLN A 140 -10.18 -2.91 18.46
N LYS A 141 -9.07 -3.59 18.75
CA LYS A 141 -9.06 -5.04 19.01
C LYS A 141 -9.96 -5.39 20.19
N LEU A 142 -9.93 -4.60 21.26
CA LEU A 142 -10.80 -4.79 22.41
C LEU A 142 -12.29 -4.55 22.06
N ALA A 143 -12.59 -3.48 21.34
CA ALA A 143 -13.96 -3.12 20.96
C ALA A 143 -14.63 -4.15 20.04
N TRP A 144 -13.89 -4.70 19.07
CA TRP A 144 -14.40 -5.69 18.13
C TRP A 144 -14.35 -7.12 18.68
N GLY A 145 -13.51 -7.38 19.69
CA GLY A 145 -13.35 -8.69 20.31
C GLY A 145 -13.05 -9.79 19.30
N LYS A 146 -13.82 -10.88 19.36
CA LYS A 146 -13.65 -12.06 18.47
C LYS A 146 -13.93 -11.78 16.99
N SER A 147 -14.61 -10.68 16.68
CA SER A 147 -14.89 -10.29 15.29
C SER A 147 -13.74 -9.49 14.66
N TYR A 148 -12.71 -9.16 15.44
CA TYR A 148 -11.51 -8.54 14.90
C TYR A 148 -10.72 -9.55 14.05
N PHE A 149 -10.09 -9.06 12.99
CA PHE A 149 -9.26 -9.83 12.08
C PHE A 149 -8.21 -10.67 12.84
N ASP A 150 -8.24 -11.99 12.59
CA ASP A 150 -7.42 -12.98 13.29
C ASP A 150 -5.95 -13.04 12.80
N GLY A 151 -5.57 -12.17 11.87
CA GLY A 151 -4.19 -12.05 11.39
C GLY A 151 -3.33 -11.08 12.22
N PRO A 152 -2.10 -10.81 11.76
CA PRO A 152 -1.23 -9.84 12.41
C PRO A 152 -1.90 -8.46 12.41
N PRO A 153 -1.87 -7.70 13.52
CA PRO A 153 -2.53 -6.39 13.59
C PRO A 153 -1.90 -5.41 12.61
N LEU A 154 -2.67 -4.98 11.61
CA LEU A 154 -2.23 -4.03 10.60
C LEU A 154 -2.07 -2.63 11.20
N VAL A 155 -1.08 -1.88 10.72
CA VAL A 155 -0.85 -0.47 11.08
C VAL A 155 -1.96 0.41 10.51
N PHE A 156 -2.43 0.07 9.30
CA PHE A 156 -3.51 0.75 8.59
C PHE A 156 -4.68 -0.21 8.34
N PRO A 157 -5.35 -0.72 9.39
CA PRO A 157 -6.44 -1.67 9.25
C PRO A 157 -7.70 -0.98 8.76
N GLY A 158 -8.49 -1.70 7.97
CA GLY A 158 -9.88 -1.40 7.67
C GLY A 158 -10.83 -1.75 8.83
N PRO A 159 -12.14 -1.61 8.59
CA PRO A 159 -13.16 -1.99 9.57
C PRO A 159 -12.93 -3.43 10.06
N GLY A 160 -13.01 -3.64 11.38
CA GLY A 160 -12.77 -4.94 12.00
C GLY A 160 -11.33 -5.46 11.90
N GLY A 161 -10.34 -4.63 11.56
CA GLY A 161 -8.94 -5.08 11.49
C GLY A 161 -8.53 -5.63 10.11
N PHE A 162 -9.47 -5.78 9.18
CA PHE A 162 -9.23 -6.40 7.87
C PHE A 162 -8.36 -5.52 6.96
N PRO A 163 -7.61 -6.09 6.00
CA PRO A 163 -6.83 -5.31 5.05
C PRO A 163 -7.72 -4.39 4.20
N TYR A 164 -7.28 -3.15 3.99
CA TYR A 164 -7.95 -2.26 3.05
C TYR A 164 -7.74 -2.68 1.61
N ASP A 165 -8.76 -2.42 0.78
CA ASP A 165 -8.69 -2.55 -0.66
C ASP A 165 -7.60 -1.61 -1.27
N PRO A 166 -6.60 -2.16 -1.98
CA PRO A 166 -5.55 -1.36 -2.61
C PRO A 166 -6.07 -0.34 -3.65
N HIS A 167 -7.17 -0.65 -4.34
CA HIS A 167 -7.75 0.27 -5.32
C HIS A 167 -8.35 1.51 -4.64
N SER A 168 -9.05 1.33 -3.54
CA SER A 168 -9.61 2.40 -2.72
C SER A 168 -8.54 3.35 -2.21
N MET A 169 -7.39 2.82 -1.75
CA MET A 169 -6.25 3.64 -1.34
C MET A 169 -5.68 4.46 -2.52
N THR A 170 -5.69 3.89 -3.73
CA THR A 170 -5.24 4.61 -4.94
C THR A 170 -6.11 5.82 -5.25
N LEU A 171 -7.43 5.67 -5.18
CA LEU A 171 -8.36 6.77 -5.44
C LEU A 171 -8.15 7.92 -4.45
N ARG A 172 -7.93 7.58 -3.18
CA ARG A 172 -7.65 8.55 -2.11
C ARG A 172 -6.35 9.29 -2.35
N LEU A 173 -5.26 8.59 -2.65
CA LEU A 173 -3.98 9.23 -2.95
C LEU A 173 -4.06 10.12 -4.20
N ARG A 174 -4.80 9.72 -5.24
CA ARG A 174 -5.04 10.58 -6.42
C ARG A 174 -5.81 11.85 -6.06
N GLN A 175 -6.79 11.74 -5.16
CA GLN A 175 -7.52 12.91 -4.67
C GLN A 175 -6.60 13.88 -3.93
N VAL A 176 -5.68 13.37 -3.09
CA VAL A 176 -4.67 14.18 -2.40
C VAL A 176 -3.77 14.88 -3.41
N LEU A 177 -3.25 14.17 -4.42
CA LEU A 177 -2.41 14.78 -5.47
C LEU A 177 -3.15 15.89 -6.22
N ARG A 178 -4.43 15.67 -6.54
CA ARG A 178 -5.29 16.67 -7.18
C ARG A 178 -5.48 17.90 -6.30
N GLN A 179 -5.77 17.73 -5.01
CA GLN A 179 -5.91 18.82 -4.04
C GLN A 179 -4.59 19.60 -3.86
N ALA A 180 -3.48 18.89 -3.86
CA ALA A 180 -2.14 19.47 -3.80
C ALA A 180 -1.70 20.12 -5.12
N LYS A 181 -2.46 19.96 -6.21
CA LYS A 181 -2.12 20.39 -7.59
C LYS A 181 -0.79 19.78 -8.07
N VAL A 182 -0.54 18.51 -7.76
CA VAL A 182 0.67 17.78 -8.13
C VAL A 182 0.32 16.75 -9.21
N ASN A 183 1.06 16.78 -10.32
CA ASN A 183 0.87 15.85 -11.44
C ASN A 183 1.71 14.59 -11.25
N GLY A 184 1.10 13.41 -11.23
CA GLY A 184 1.85 12.17 -11.07
C GLY A 184 0.93 11.00 -10.73
N GLN A 185 1.51 9.81 -10.72
CA GLN A 185 0.82 8.65 -10.15
C GLN A 185 1.26 8.50 -8.69
N PRO A 186 0.34 8.17 -7.77
CA PRO A 186 0.73 7.65 -6.47
C PRO A 186 1.63 6.44 -6.71
N ALA A 187 2.65 6.23 -5.88
CA ALA A 187 3.55 5.10 -6.00
C ALA A 187 2.76 3.78 -6.18
N HIS A 188 2.68 3.31 -7.43
CA HIS A 188 2.08 2.05 -7.81
C HIS A 188 3.25 1.15 -8.19
N GLY A 189 3.42 0.05 -7.44
CA GLY A 189 4.28 -1.04 -7.90
C GLY A 189 3.73 -1.58 -9.21
N HIS A 190 4.61 -1.70 -10.20
CA HIS A 190 4.37 -2.25 -11.52
C HIS A 190 3.85 -3.70 -11.50
#